data_AF-A0A660UQ35-F1
#
_entry.id   AF-A0A660UQ35-F1
#
_cell.length_a   1.000
_cell.length_b   1.000
_cell.length_c   1.000
_cell.angle_alpha   90.00
_cell.angle_beta   90.00
_cell.angle_gamma   90.00
#
_symmetry.space_group_name_H-M   'P 1'
#
loop_
_entity.id
_entity.type
_entity.pdbx_description
1 polymer ?
#
loop_
_entity_poly.entity_id
_entity_poly.type
_entity_poly.pdbx_seq_one_letter_code
_entity_poly.pdbx_strand_id
1 'polypeptide(L)'
;MVESLETKEDRGRIQMVLMRKALVCRVIGAASGLLMAAGNMKGVLAPLQAIALIPIFYLGASRKARHRDMLSAGVYMGLGYILPQIVMLRFPIPVTLILLVHFTIMMIAL
;
A
#
# COMPACT_ATOMS: atom_id res chain seq x y z
N MET A 1 -14.55 32.97 23.16
CA MET A 1 -13.28 33.03 22.39
C MET A 1 -12.35 31.85 22.68
N VAL A 2 -12.32 31.32 23.91
CA VAL A 2 -11.54 30.11 24.29
C VAL A 2 -12.04 28.82 23.59
N GLU A 3 -13.34 28.65 23.42
CA GLU A 3 -13.96 27.49 22.73
C GLU A 3 -13.54 27.31 21.25
N SER A 4 -13.16 28.40 20.59
CA SER A 4 -12.69 28.40 19.20
C SER A 4 -11.24 27.93 19.05
N LEU A 5 -10.45 27.96 20.12
CA LEU A 5 -9.04 27.54 20.10
C LEU A 5 -8.92 26.04 20.40
N GLU A 6 -9.68 25.51 21.36
CA GLU A 6 -9.75 24.08 21.66
C GLU A 6 -10.20 23.26 20.44
N THR A 7 -11.21 23.73 19.71
CA THR A 7 -11.71 23.05 18.51
C THR A 7 -10.71 23.05 17.34
N LYS A 8 -9.80 24.03 17.26
CA LYS A 8 -8.74 24.07 16.24
C LYS A 8 -7.59 23.12 16.59
N GLU A 9 -7.17 23.11 17.84
CA GLU A 9 -6.11 22.21 18.31
C GLU A 9 -6.51 20.74 18.19
N ASP A 10 -7.76 20.42 18.55
CA ASP A 10 -8.26 19.05 18.52
C ASP A 10 -8.49 18.55 17.08
N ARG A 11 -8.93 19.43 16.17
CA ARG A 11 -8.99 19.12 14.74
C ARG A 11 -7.60 18.86 14.15
N GLY A 12 -6.58 19.57 14.61
CA GLY A 12 -5.18 19.34 14.23
C GLY A 12 -4.66 17.97 14.68
N ARG A 13 -4.93 17.57 15.93
CA ARG A 13 -4.58 16.23 16.45
C ARG A 13 -5.26 15.12 15.65
N ILE A 14 -6.54 15.26 15.33
CA ILE A 14 -7.29 14.27 14.56
C ILE A 14 -6.72 14.10 13.15
N GLN A 15 -6.33 15.20 12.48
CA GLN A 15 -5.71 15.12 11.16
C GLN A 15 -4.34 14.43 11.18
N MET A 16 -3.49 14.71 12.17
CA MET A 16 -2.20 14.03 12.30
C MET A 16 -2.36 12.52 12.50
N VAL A 17 -3.32 12.10 13.34
CA VAL A 17 -3.61 10.68 13.57
C VAL A 17 -4.14 10.00 12.30
N LEU A 18 -4.99 10.68 11.53
CA LEU A 18 -5.52 10.19 10.25
C LEU A 18 -4.42 10.04 9.20
N MET A 19 -3.55 11.04 9.02
CA MET A 19 -2.44 10.98 8.08
C MET A 19 -1.47 9.83 8.42
N ARG A 20 -1.17 9.63 9.71
CA ARG A 20 -0.28 8.54 10.16
C ARG A 20 -0.89 7.17 9.86
N LYS A 21 -2.19 7.00 10.07
CA LYS A 21 -2.90 5.75 9.72
C LYS A 21 -2.91 5.49 8.22
N ALA A 22 -3.16 6.50 7.40
CA ALA A 22 -3.14 6.37 5.95
C ALA A 22 -1.74 5.94 5.46
N LEU A 23 -0.68 6.55 5.98
CA LEU A 23 0.70 6.16 5.65
C LEU A 23 0.98 4.70 6.03
N VAL A 24 0.59 4.28 7.23
CA VAL A 24 0.76 2.90 7.70
C VAL A 24 0.01 1.92 6.80
N CYS A 25 -1.21 2.24 6.36
CA CYS A 25 -1.96 1.41 5.42
C CYS A 25 -1.23 1.23 4.08
N ARG A 26 -0.63 2.30 3.55
CA ARG A 26 0.15 2.26 2.30
C ARG A 26 1.40 1.41 2.43
N VAL A 27 2.14 1.57 3.53
CA VAL A 27 3.37 0.78 3.81
C VAL A 27 3.05 -0.70 4.00
N ILE A 28 2.00 -1.02 4.75
CA ILE A 28 1.54 -2.41 4.92
C ILE A 28 1.15 -3.01 3.57
N GLY A 29 0.39 -2.27 2.77
CA GLY A 29 0.04 -2.68 1.40
C GLY A 29 1.27 -3.02 0.57
N ALA A 30 2.21 -2.08 0.46
CA ALA A 30 3.44 -2.27 -0.30
C ALA A 30 4.29 -3.46 0.21
N ALA A 31 4.42 -3.60 1.53
CA ALA A 31 5.17 -4.70 2.14
C ALA A 31 4.52 -6.07 1.85
N SER A 32 3.20 -6.18 1.97
CA SER A 32 2.45 -7.39 1.59
C SER A 32 2.61 -7.75 0.12
N GLY A 33 2.55 -6.75 -0.78
CA GLY A 33 2.77 -6.93 -2.21
C GLY A 33 4.16 -7.49 -2.51
N LEU A 34 5.19 -6.91 -1.89
CA LEU A 34 6.57 -7.33 -2.06
C LEU A 34 6.80 -8.75 -1.52
N LEU A 35 6.19 -9.10 -0.38
CA LEU A 35 6.27 -10.43 0.20
C LEU A 35 5.57 -11.48 -0.69
N MET A 36 4.43 -11.15 -1.28
CA MET A 36 3.77 -12.01 -2.28
C MET A 36 4.63 -12.23 -3.52
N ALA A 37 5.29 -11.17 -4.02
CA ALA A 37 6.18 -11.30 -5.16
C ALA A 37 7.37 -12.21 -4.84
N ALA A 38 7.99 -12.05 -3.67
CA ALA A 38 9.08 -12.92 -3.22
C ALA A 38 8.65 -14.40 -3.15
N GLY A 39 7.43 -14.66 -2.67
CA GLY A 39 6.83 -16.00 -2.68
C GLY A 39 6.59 -16.54 -4.09
N ASN A 40 6.20 -15.68 -5.04
CA ASN A 40 5.97 -16.09 -6.44
C ASN A 40 7.27 -16.42 -7.20
N MET A 41 8.37 -15.74 -6.88
CA MET A 41 9.66 -15.93 -7.57
C MET A 41 10.31 -17.29 -7.24
N LYS A 42 10.01 -17.85 -6.06
CA LYS A 42 10.48 -19.16 -5.64
C LYS A 42 9.26 -20.00 -5.28
N GLY A 43 8.74 -20.80 -6.22
CA GLY A 43 7.50 -21.56 -6.04
C GLY A 43 7.40 -22.40 -4.75
N VAL A 44 8.53 -22.77 -4.14
CA VAL A 44 8.62 -23.42 -2.81
C VAL A 44 8.02 -22.54 -1.68
N LEU A 45 8.05 -21.22 -1.84
CA LEU A 45 7.51 -20.23 -0.90
C LEU A 45 6.07 -19.81 -1.23
N ALA A 46 5.34 -20.57 -2.08
CA ALA A 46 3.91 -20.31 -2.32
C ALA A 46 3.06 -20.16 -1.03
N PRO A 47 3.29 -20.93 0.06
CA PRO A 47 2.55 -20.73 1.32
C PRO A 47 2.77 -19.35 1.95
N LEU A 48 3.90 -18.69 1.65
CA LEU A 48 4.21 -17.35 2.15
C LEU A 48 3.24 -16.30 1.58
N GLN A 49 2.61 -16.56 0.43
CA GLN A 49 1.59 -15.67 -0.13
C GLN A 49 0.33 -15.63 0.74
N ALA A 50 -0.05 -16.75 1.36
CA ALA A 50 -1.17 -16.78 2.30
C ALA A 50 -0.85 -15.96 3.57
N ILE A 51 0.40 -16.01 4.04
CA ILE A 51 0.86 -15.21 5.18
C ILE A 51 0.86 -13.72 4.84
N ALA A 52 1.26 -13.35 3.62
CA ALA A 52 1.27 -11.96 3.16
C ALA A 52 -0.12 -11.30 3.13
N LEU A 53 -1.18 -12.09 2.99
CA LEU A 53 -2.58 -11.65 2.99
C LEU A 53 -3.14 -11.37 4.39
N ILE A 54 -2.57 -11.99 5.44
CA ILE A 54 -3.01 -11.81 6.84
C ILE A 54 -3.08 -10.33 7.24
N PRO A 55 -2.03 -9.50 7.06
CA PRO A 55 -2.09 -8.09 7.46
C PRO A 55 -3.11 -7.28 6.66
N ILE A 56 -3.37 -7.60 5.39
CA ILE A 56 -4.40 -6.94 4.56
C ILE A 56 -5.80 -7.30 5.09
N PHE A 57 -6.05 -8.58 5.36
CA PHE A 57 -7.32 -9.02 5.91
C PHE A 57 -7.55 -8.48 7.32
N TYR A 58 -6.51 -8.42 8.15
CA TYR A 58 -6.58 -7.80 9.46
C TYR A 58 -6.94 -6.32 9.36
N LEU A 59 -6.33 -5.60 8.41
CA LEU A 59 -6.61 -4.19 8.15
C LEU A 59 -8.06 -3.99 7.66
N GLY A 60 -8.55 -4.87 6.78
CA GLY A 60 -9.92 -4.83 6.25
C GLY A 60 -10.99 -5.29 7.23
N ALA A 61 -10.68 -6.24 8.11
CA ALA A 61 -11.56 -6.65 9.20
C ALA A 61 -11.65 -5.58 10.30
N SER A 62 -10.63 -4.72 10.42
CA SER A 62 -10.67 -3.57 11.32
C SER A 62 -11.63 -2.49 10.80
N ARG A 63 -12.80 -2.35 11.44
CA ARG A 63 -13.79 -1.27 11.15
C ARG A 63 -13.27 0.17 11.32
N LYS A 64 -11.98 0.34 11.67
CA LYS A 64 -11.33 1.63 11.89
C LYS A 64 -10.73 2.25 10.62
N ALA A 65 -10.60 1.48 9.53
CA ALA A 65 -10.03 1.97 8.28
C ALA A 65 -11.13 2.56 7.37
N ARG A 66 -10.90 3.75 6.79
CA ARG A 66 -11.81 4.29 5.77
C ARG A 66 -11.67 3.47 4.49
N HIS A 67 -12.77 3.32 3.73
CA HIS A 67 -12.74 2.64 2.43
C HIS A 67 -11.67 3.18 1.47
N ARG A 68 -11.41 4.49 1.50
CA ARG A 68 -10.33 5.12 0.70
C ARG A 68 -8.94 4.63 1.10
N ASP A 69 -8.69 4.44 2.39
CA ASP A 69 -7.40 3.96 2.90
C ASP A 69 -7.18 2.49 2.53
N MET A 70 -8.24 1.67 2.60
CA MET A 70 -8.21 0.28 2.15
C MET A 70 -7.96 0.15 0.64
N LEU A 71 -8.60 1.00 -0.17
CA LEU A 71 -8.40 1.01 -1.61
C LEU A 71 -6.96 1.40 -1.96
N SER A 72 -6.42 2.41 -1.28
CA SER A 72 -5.00 2.75 -1.42
C SER A 72 -4.09 1.59 -1.01
N ALA A 73 -4.34 0.92 0.12
CA ALA A 73 -3.56 -0.23 0.55
C ALA A 73 -3.56 -1.37 -0.49
N GLY A 74 -4.72 -1.66 -1.11
CA GLY A 74 -4.83 -2.64 -2.18
C GLY A 74 -4.05 -2.25 -3.44
N VAL A 75 -4.08 -0.96 -3.83
CA VAL A 75 -3.28 -0.45 -4.95
C VAL A 75 -1.78 -0.58 -4.65
N TYR A 76 -1.32 -0.14 -3.48
CA TYR A 76 0.09 -0.28 -3.07
C TYR A 76 0.53 -1.75 -2.98
N MET A 77 -0.36 -2.66 -2.59
CA MET A 77 -0.11 -4.10 -2.62
C MET A 77 0.08 -4.64 -4.04
N GLY A 78 -0.82 -4.29 -4.97
CA GLY A 78 -0.68 -4.69 -6.37
C GLY A 78 0.60 -4.14 -6.99
N LEU A 79 0.95 -2.89 -6.70
CA LEU A 79 2.17 -2.26 -7.18
C LEU A 79 3.44 -2.92 -6.63
N GLY A 80 3.48 -3.19 -5.32
CA GLY A 80 4.58 -3.91 -4.68
C GLY A 80 4.75 -5.33 -5.19
N TYR A 81 3.66 -5.96 -5.66
CA TYR A 81 3.69 -7.27 -6.29
C TYR A 81 4.21 -7.22 -7.74
N ILE A 82 3.76 -6.24 -8.53
CA ILE A 82 4.05 -6.14 -9.97
C ILE A 82 5.48 -5.65 -10.25
N LEU A 83 5.98 -4.67 -9.49
CA LEU A 83 7.32 -4.09 -9.66
C LEU A 83 8.44 -5.14 -9.78
N PRO A 84 8.65 -6.03 -8.79
CA PRO A 84 9.68 -7.07 -8.87
C PRO A 84 9.42 -8.08 -10.00
N GLN A 85 8.16 -8.34 -10.37
CA GLN A 85 7.84 -9.24 -11.48
C GLN A 85 8.23 -8.65 -12.84
N ILE A 86 7.98 -7.36 -13.06
CA ILE A 86 8.37 -6.68 -14.30
C ILE A 86 9.88 -6.73 -14.49
N VAL A 87 10.65 -6.53 -13.41
CA VAL A 87 12.12 -6.63 -13.43
C VAL A 87 12.56 -8.04 -13.84
N MET A 88 11.84 -9.07 -13.39
CA MET A 88 12.15 -10.46 -13.75
C MET A 88 11.71 -10.86 -15.15
N LEU A 89 10.65 -10.26 -15.70
CA LEU A 89 9.99 -10.76 -16.90
C LEU A 89 10.77 -10.52 -18.21
N ARG A 90 11.99 -9.96 -18.14
CA ARG A 90 12.89 -9.69 -19.29
C ARG A 90 12.15 -9.11 -20.51
N PHE A 91 11.17 -8.24 -20.26
CA PHE A 91 10.49 -7.54 -21.34
C PHE A 91 11.47 -6.64 -22.11
N PRO A 92 11.13 -6.29 -23.37
CA PRO A 92 11.85 -5.25 -24.09
C PRO A 92 11.97 -3.99 -23.22
N ILE A 93 13.19 -3.46 -23.11
CA ILE A 93 13.53 -2.31 -22.26
C ILE A 93 12.51 -1.15 -22.35
N PRO A 94 12.00 -0.77 -23.55
CA PRO A 94 11.03 0.32 -23.66
C PRO A 94 9.73 0.05 -22.91
N VAL A 95 9.23 -1.19 -22.94
CA VAL A 95 7.97 -1.58 -22.29
C VAL A 95 8.12 -1.52 -20.77
N THR A 96 9.23 -2.02 -20.26
CA THR A 96 9.57 -1.94 -18.82
C THR A 96 9.66 -0.49 -18.34
N LEU A 97 10.32 0.38 -19.10
CA LEU A 97 10.43 1.81 -18.75
C LEU A 97 9.07 2.50 -18.71
N ILE A 98 8.21 2.26 -19.72
CA ILE A 98 6.87 2.85 -19.75
C ILE A 98 6.03 2.39 -18.56
N LEU A 99 6.03 1.09 -18.26
CA LEU A 99 5.32 0.53 -17.11
C LEU A 99 5.85 1.10 -15.79
N LEU A 100 7.17 1.18 -15.62
CA LEU A 100 7.78 1.70 -14.41
C LEU A 100 7.44 3.17 -14.17
N VAL A 101 7.47 4.00 -15.23
CA VAL A 101 7.06 5.40 -15.16
C VAL A 101 5.56 5.51 -14.83
N HIS A 102 4.71 4.74 -15.51
CA HIS A 102 3.28 4.76 -15.26
C HIS A 102 2.93 4.37 -13.81
N PHE A 103 3.55 3.31 -13.29
CA PHE A 103 3.35 2.89 -11.90
C PHE A 103 3.91 3.89 -10.89
N THR A 104 5.04 4.54 -11.20
CA THR A 104 5.59 5.62 -10.36
C THR A 104 4.64 6.81 -10.28
N ILE A 105 4.05 7.22 -11.41
CA ILE A 105 3.05 8.29 -11.46
C ILE A 105 1.81 7.91 -10.65
N MET A 106 1.31 6.68 -10.79
CA MET A 106 0.19 6.17 -10.00
C MET A 106 0.49 6.21 -8.50
N MET A 107 1.71 5.90 -8.07
CA MET A 107 2.11 5.97 -6.66
C MET A 107 2.17 7.39 -6.09
N ILE A 108 2.47 8.38 -6.93
CA ILE A 108 2.54 9.79 -6.53
C ILE A 108 1.14 10.43 -6.53
N ALA A 109 0.28 10.02 -7.47
CA ALA A 109 -1.04 10.61 -7.66
C ALA A 109 -2.10 10.10 -6.66
N LEU A 110 -1.91 8.91 -6.05
CA LEU A 110 -2.83 8.30 -5.07
C LEU A 110 -2.52 8.67 -3.61
#